data_AF-A0AAF0E565-F1
#
_entry.id   AF-A0AAF0E565-F1
#
_cell.length_a   1.000
_cell.length_b   1.000
_cell.length_c   1.000
_cell.angle_alpha   90.00
_cell.angle_beta   90.00
_cell.angle_gamma   90.00
#
_symmetry.space_group_name_H-M   'P 1'
#
loop_
_entity.id
_entity.type
_entity.pdbx_description
1 polymer ?
#
loop_
_entity_poly.entity_id
_entity_poly.type
_entity_poly.pdbx_seq_one_letter_code
_entity_poly.pdbx_strand_id
1 'polypeptide(L)'
;MDGRDEGVFAWITVNYLLNLIGSGRRSPTAAVMDLGGGSTQIVFEPSLPKMTHMHPGEHVYQLRNFSNTTYTLYQKSYLGYGLKQARQSTNSLATFAHLMKHAETAHSGLTPSSWEAFSAENTHIPSPCYAEGMKKAAKVSTGMSQAREVTMRGTSSGFRACQRLVELMMDKDAECQQAPCSFAGVYQPPLSQVFKHADIVALSYFYDRLTPLGLGPTFTVKELEQLAERLERPRDQGGRALSRPTSSCQMGVV
;
A
#
# COMPACT_ATOMS: atom_id res chain seq x y z
N MET A 1 -10.21 -0.73 -19.11
CA MET A 1 -10.25 0.69 -18.76
C MET A 1 -8.85 1.09 -18.33
N ASP A 2 -8.34 2.24 -18.79
CA ASP A 2 -7.03 2.72 -18.33
C ASP A 2 -7.12 3.12 -16.84
N GLY A 3 -6.02 2.97 -16.09
CA GLY A 3 -6.00 3.24 -14.66
C GLY A 3 -6.24 4.71 -14.30
N ARG A 4 -5.90 5.63 -15.23
CA ARG A 4 -6.23 7.06 -15.14
C ARG A 4 -7.74 7.28 -15.12
N ASP A 5 -8.45 6.68 -16.07
CA ASP A 5 -9.90 6.83 -16.21
C ASP A 5 -10.63 6.18 -15.03
N GLU A 6 -10.15 5.01 -14.57
CA GLU A 6 -10.68 4.33 -13.38
C GLU A 6 -10.71 5.24 -12.16
N GLY A 7 -9.58 5.88 -11.83
CA GLY A 7 -9.50 6.78 -10.69
C GLY A 7 -10.40 8.01 -10.84
N VAL A 8 -10.45 8.61 -12.02
CA VAL A 8 -11.26 9.83 -12.26
C VAL A 8 -12.76 9.51 -12.21
N PHE A 9 -13.20 8.40 -12.79
CA PHE A 9 -14.61 8.00 -12.70
C PHE A 9 -15.02 7.62 -11.28
N ALA A 10 -14.13 7.00 -10.50
CA ALA A 10 -14.37 6.77 -9.08
C ALA A 10 -14.52 8.10 -8.31
N TRP A 11 -13.67 9.08 -8.59
CA TRP A 11 -13.77 10.43 -8.01
C TRP A 11 -15.08 11.13 -8.36
N ILE A 12 -15.49 11.09 -9.63
CA ILE A 12 -16.78 11.66 -10.08
C ILE A 12 -17.93 10.98 -9.35
N THR A 13 -17.92 9.65 -9.29
CA THR A 13 -18.98 8.85 -8.65
C THR A 13 -19.13 9.21 -7.17
N VAL A 14 -18.02 9.19 -6.41
CA VAL A 14 -18.01 9.51 -4.98
C VAL A 14 -18.52 10.92 -4.74
N ASN A 15 -17.96 11.91 -5.44
CA ASN A 15 -18.31 13.30 -5.20
C ASN A 15 -19.73 13.65 -5.66
N TYR A 16 -20.23 12.98 -6.71
CA TYR A 16 -21.61 13.14 -7.16
C TYR A 16 -22.59 12.54 -6.15
N LEU A 17 -22.33 11.32 -5.65
CA LEU A 17 -23.18 10.66 -4.65
C LEU A 17 -23.16 11.38 -3.30
N LEU A 18 -22.05 12.01 -2.93
CA LEU A 18 -21.94 12.88 -1.75
C LEU A 18 -22.50 14.29 -1.98
N ASN A 19 -23.06 14.57 -3.17
CA ASN A 19 -23.63 15.87 -3.53
C ASN A 19 -22.60 17.04 -3.47
N LEU A 20 -21.31 16.74 -3.55
CA LEU A 20 -20.19 17.69 -3.52
C LEU A 20 -19.95 18.32 -4.90
N ILE A 21 -20.33 17.62 -5.97
CA ILE A 21 -20.37 18.11 -7.35
C ILE A 21 -21.75 17.90 -7.94
N GLY A 22 -22.07 18.61 -9.02
CA GLY A 22 -23.32 18.41 -9.76
C GLY A 22 -24.55 19.15 -9.21
N SER A 23 -24.51 19.59 -7.95
CA SER A 23 -25.61 20.30 -7.26
C SER A 23 -25.75 21.79 -7.59
N GLY A 24 -24.90 22.32 -8.48
CA GLY A 24 -24.85 23.75 -8.83
C GLY A 24 -24.11 24.63 -7.82
N ARG A 25 -23.74 24.10 -6.64
CA ARG A 25 -22.89 24.76 -5.65
C ARG A 25 -21.50 24.11 -5.63
N ARG A 26 -20.44 24.92 -5.65
CA ARG A 26 -19.08 24.42 -5.48
C ARG A 26 -18.80 24.15 -4.00
N SER A 27 -18.46 22.90 -3.69
CA SER A 27 -18.08 22.44 -2.35
C SER A 27 -16.68 21.82 -2.40
N PRO A 28 -15.93 21.78 -1.28
CA PRO A 28 -14.73 20.96 -1.19
C PRO A 28 -15.03 19.52 -1.56
N THR A 29 -14.23 18.94 -2.44
CA THR A 29 -14.45 17.59 -2.97
C THR A 29 -13.63 16.57 -2.19
N ALA A 30 -14.22 15.40 -1.94
CA ALA A 30 -13.51 14.28 -1.33
C ALA A 30 -12.39 13.78 -2.25
N ALA A 31 -11.29 13.34 -1.65
CA ALA A 31 -10.28 12.56 -2.35
C ALA A 31 -10.71 11.10 -2.42
N VAL A 32 -10.29 10.41 -3.46
CA VAL A 32 -10.57 8.98 -3.67
C VAL A 32 -9.26 8.21 -3.75
N MET A 33 -9.21 7.11 -3.02
CA MET A 33 -8.18 6.09 -3.14
C MET A 33 -8.83 4.78 -3.51
N ASP A 34 -8.38 4.15 -4.60
CA ASP A 34 -8.87 2.85 -5.04
C ASP A 34 -7.74 1.83 -4.96
N LEU A 35 -7.98 0.70 -4.28
CA LEU A 35 -7.03 -0.41 -4.21
C LEU A 35 -7.56 -1.57 -5.03
N GLY A 36 -7.09 -1.66 -6.27
CA GLY A 36 -7.35 -2.75 -7.17
C GLY A 36 -6.42 -3.96 -6.97
N GLY A 37 -6.51 -4.93 -7.88
CA GLY A 37 -5.66 -6.11 -7.86
C GLY A 37 -4.23 -5.84 -8.36
N GLY A 38 -4.09 -5.08 -9.45
CA GLY A 38 -2.81 -4.78 -10.09
C GLY A 38 -2.33 -3.34 -9.86
N SER A 39 -3.23 -2.38 -9.77
CA SER A 39 -2.91 -0.98 -9.49
C SER A 39 -3.59 -0.46 -8.23
N THR A 40 -3.10 0.68 -7.76
CA THR A 40 -3.84 1.54 -6.84
C THR A 40 -3.90 2.95 -7.42
N GLN A 41 -5.04 3.60 -7.25
CA GLN A 41 -5.30 4.92 -7.79
C GLN A 41 -5.50 5.92 -6.66
N ILE A 42 -5.07 7.16 -6.90
CA ILE A 42 -5.38 8.30 -6.04
C ILE A 42 -5.80 9.48 -6.91
N VAL A 43 -6.94 10.09 -6.57
CA VAL A 43 -7.48 11.24 -7.30
C VAL A 43 -8.04 12.25 -6.30
N PHE A 44 -7.68 13.52 -6.47
CA PHE A 44 -8.18 14.61 -5.63
C PHE A 44 -8.08 15.96 -6.34
N GLU A 45 -8.91 16.91 -5.91
CA GLU A 45 -8.77 18.31 -6.28
C GLU A 45 -7.82 18.99 -5.29
N PRO A 46 -6.62 19.44 -5.70
CA PRO A 46 -5.68 20.07 -4.80
C PRO A 46 -6.16 21.47 -4.41
N SER A 47 -6.14 21.77 -3.11
CA SER A 47 -6.38 23.12 -2.59
C SER A 47 -5.09 23.94 -2.64
N LEU A 48 -4.73 24.43 -3.83
CA LEU A 48 -3.54 25.26 -3.99
C LEU A 48 -3.84 26.74 -3.70
N PRO A 49 -2.93 27.47 -3.03
CA PRO A 49 -3.00 28.93 -2.97
C PRO A 49 -3.12 29.50 -4.40
N LYS A 50 -3.84 30.61 -4.58
CA LYS A 50 -4.15 31.20 -5.90
C LYS A 50 -2.94 31.44 -6.83
N MET A 51 -1.72 31.45 -6.29
CA MET A 51 -0.47 31.66 -7.04
C MET A 51 0.32 30.38 -7.35
N THR A 52 -0.12 29.21 -6.87
CA THR A 52 0.58 27.94 -7.08
C THR A 52 -0.32 27.05 -7.94
N HIS A 53 0.14 26.68 -9.13
CA HIS A 53 -0.50 25.66 -9.95
C HIS A 53 0.25 24.34 -9.76
N MET A 54 -0.44 23.21 -9.99
CA MET A 54 0.26 21.93 -10.13
C MET A 54 1.26 22.04 -11.27
N HIS A 55 2.39 21.36 -11.15
CA HIS A 55 3.30 21.25 -12.26
C HIS A 55 2.59 20.60 -13.45
N PRO A 56 2.83 21.06 -14.70
CA PRO A 56 2.25 20.41 -15.86
C PRO A 56 2.73 18.96 -15.97
N GLY A 57 1.82 18.05 -16.32
CA GLY A 57 2.17 16.65 -16.55
C GLY A 57 0.92 15.77 -16.70
N GLU A 58 1.15 14.47 -16.94
CA GLU A 58 0.06 13.50 -17.13
C GLU A 58 -0.85 13.35 -15.90
N HIS A 59 -0.31 13.67 -14.72
CA HIS A 59 -1.04 13.65 -13.45
C HIS A 59 -2.11 14.74 -13.34
N VAL A 60 -2.12 15.74 -14.25
CA VAL A 60 -3.15 16.78 -14.29
C VAL A 60 -4.31 16.32 -15.18
N TYR A 61 -5.51 16.22 -14.60
CA TYR A 61 -6.75 15.94 -15.32
C TYR A 61 -7.69 17.13 -15.25
N GLN A 62 -8.20 17.58 -16.39
CA GLN A 62 -9.18 18.67 -16.45
C GLN A 62 -10.55 18.12 -16.79
N LEU A 63 -11.43 18.03 -15.78
CA LEU A 63 -12.83 17.74 -15.97
C LEU A 63 -13.56 19.05 -16.32
N ARG A 64 -13.74 19.29 -17.61
CA ARG A 64 -14.34 20.52 -18.13
C ARG A 64 -15.86 20.40 -18.21
N ASN A 65 -16.54 21.51 -17.92
CA ASN A 65 -17.99 21.68 -18.10
C ASN A 65 -18.86 20.64 -17.38
N PHE A 66 -18.38 20.07 -16.26
CA PHE A 66 -19.20 19.20 -15.44
C PHE A 66 -20.14 20.06 -14.59
N SER A 67 -21.42 20.09 -14.95
CA SER A 67 -22.44 20.97 -14.36
C SER A 67 -22.00 22.43 -14.31
N ASN A 68 -21.60 22.97 -15.48
CA ASN A 68 -21.10 24.34 -15.65
C ASN A 68 -19.86 24.69 -14.80
N THR A 69 -19.15 23.68 -14.30
CA THR A 69 -17.96 23.84 -13.47
C THR A 69 -16.78 23.10 -14.09
N THR A 70 -15.59 23.68 -14.00
CA THR A 70 -14.34 22.99 -14.33
C THR A 70 -13.63 22.58 -13.04
N TYR A 71 -13.15 21.33 -13.01
CA TYR A 71 -12.32 20.79 -11.93
C TYR A 71 -10.94 20.41 -12.49
N THR A 72 -9.90 20.82 -11.78
CA THR A 72 -8.52 20.45 -12.08
C THR A 72 -8.09 19.45 -11.03
N LEU A 73 -7.96 18.19 -11.42
CA LEU A 73 -7.68 17.07 -10.51
C LEU A 73 -6.22 16.65 -10.64
N TYR A 74 -5.60 16.32 -9.51
CA TYR A 74 -4.47 15.42 -9.50
C TYR A 74 -5.00 13.99 -9.66
N GLN A 75 -4.39 13.22 -10.56
CA GLN A 75 -4.66 11.80 -10.73
C GLN A 75 -3.36 11.03 -10.86
N LYS A 76 -3.29 9.85 -10.23
CA LYS A 76 -2.22 8.90 -10.47
C LYS A 76 -2.73 7.47 -10.32
N SER A 77 -2.35 6.62 -11.27
CA SER A 77 -2.41 5.17 -11.15
C SER A 77 -1.00 4.61 -10.92
N TYR A 78 -0.84 3.84 -9.86
CA TYR A 78 0.40 3.14 -9.51
C TYR A 78 0.26 1.66 -9.92
N LEU A 79 0.65 1.35 -11.16
CA LEU A 79 0.69 -0.03 -11.66
C LEU A 79 1.75 -0.84 -10.90
N GLY A 80 1.46 -2.09 -10.53
CA GLY A 80 2.33 -2.89 -9.67
C GLY A 80 2.00 -2.77 -8.18
N TYR A 81 1.26 -1.74 -7.80
CA TYR A 81 0.97 -1.40 -6.40
C TYR A 81 -0.46 -1.75 -5.96
N GLY A 82 -1.22 -2.46 -6.79
CA GLY A 82 -2.46 -3.09 -6.36
C GLY A 82 -2.20 -4.25 -5.39
N LEU A 83 -3.22 -4.65 -4.62
CA LEU A 83 -3.07 -5.59 -3.50
C LEU A 83 -2.34 -6.89 -3.88
N LYS A 84 -2.66 -7.48 -5.04
CA LYS A 84 -2.09 -8.78 -5.44
C LYS A 84 -0.66 -8.62 -5.94
N GLN A 85 -0.39 -7.59 -6.76
CA GLN A 85 0.93 -7.33 -7.31
C GLN A 85 1.91 -6.84 -6.23
N ALA A 86 1.50 -5.89 -5.38
CA ALA A 86 2.32 -5.41 -4.27
C ALA A 86 2.72 -6.55 -3.31
N ARG A 87 1.79 -7.47 -3.02
CA ARG A 87 2.09 -8.67 -2.22
C ARG A 87 3.09 -9.59 -2.92
N GLN A 88 2.92 -9.83 -4.22
CA GLN A 88 3.87 -10.63 -5.00
C GLN A 88 5.26 -9.98 -4.99
N SER A 89 5.36 -8.67 -5.24
CA SER A 89 6.63 -7.93 -5.19
C SER A 89 7.29 -7.97 -3.81
N THR A 90 6.50 -7.86 -2.74
CA THR A 90 7.00 -7.98 -1.36
C THR A 90 7.56 -9.38 -1.08
N ASN A 91 6.85 -10.43 -1.52
CA ASN A 91 7.33 -11.81 -1.41
C ASN A 91 8.60 -12.03 -2.25
N SER A 92 8.65 -11.51 -3.48
CA SER A 92 9.83 -11.57 -4.33
C SER A 92 11.04 -10.90 -3.69
N LEU A 93 10.85 -9.73 -3.07
CA LEU A 93 11.92 -9.02 -2.38
C LEU A 93 12.44 -9.80 -1.16
N ALA A 94 11.54 -10.39 -0.36
CA ALA A 94 11.93 -11.27 0.75
C ALA A 94 12.72 -12.48 0.25
N THR A 95 12.25 -13.14 -0.81
CA THR A 95 12.93 -14.27 -1.45
C THR A 95 14.31 -13.88 -1.95
N PHE A 96 14.42 -12.78 -2.68
CA PHE A 96 15.70 -12.28 -3.18
C PHE A 96 16.68 -12.03 -2.04
N ALA A 97 16.27 -11.30 -1.01
CA ALA A 97 17.11 -11.01 0.16
C ALA A 97 17.55 -12.28 0.89
N HIS A 98 16.68 -13.28 1.00
CA HIS A 98 17.00 -14.56 1.63
C HIS A 98 18.04 -15.33 0.83
N LEU A 99 17.84 -15.49 -0.48
CA LEU A 99 18.74 -16.24 -1.36
C LEU A 99 20.12 -15.59 -1.47
N MET A 100 20.18 -14.26 -1.45
CA MET A 100 21.45 -13.51 -1.44
C MET A 100 22.26 -13.77 -0.17
N LYS A 101 21.61 -14.00 0.98
CA LYS A 101 22.30 -14.29 2.25
C LYS A 101 22.58 -15.77 2.47
N HIS A 102 21.76 -16.64 1.91
CA HIS A 102 21.83 -18.09 2.09
C HIS A 102 22.06 -18.77 0.75
N ALA A 103 23.22 -18.51 0.15
CA ALA A 103 23.61 -19.08 -1.14
C ALA A 103 23.60 -20.62 -1.15
N GLU A 104 23.61 -21.29 0.00
CA GLU A 104 23.49 -22.76 0.10
C GLU A 104 22.04 -23.26 -0.06
N THR A 105 21.03 -22.46 0.31
CA THR A 105 19.60 -22.78 0.09
C THR A 105 19.20 -22.68 -1.38
N ALA A 106 19.90 -21.86 -2.16
CA ALA A 106 19.94 -21.99 -3.61
C ALA A 106 21.05 -22.97 -3.95
N HIS A 107 20.80 -24.27 -4.07
CA HIS A 107 21.83 -25.32 -4.28
C HIS A 107 22.86 -25.12 -5.43
N SER A 108 22.92 -23.96 -6.09
CA SER A 108 23.96 -23.57 -7.04
C SER A 108 23.85 -22.07 -7.43
N GLY A 109 23.82 -21.14 -6.48
CA GLY A 109 23.81 -19.71 -6.80
C GLY A 109 22.58 -19.24 -7.62
N LEU A 110 22.51 -17.96 -7.96
CA LEU A 110 21.42 -17.39 -8.78
C LEU A 110 21.63 -17.67 -10.27
N THR A 111 21.82 -18.94 -10.66
CA THR A 111 21.77 -19.34 -12.07
C THR A 111 20.31 -19.58 -12.49
N PRO A 112 19.93 -19.34 -13.76
CA PRO A 112 18.57 -19.66 -14.25
C PRO A 112 18.12 -21.10 -13.94
N SER A 113 19.05 -22.05 -13.94
CA SER A 113 18.81 -23.46 -13.61
C SER A 113 18.41 -23.72 -12.16
N SER A 114 18.81 -22.88 -11.20
CA SER A 114 18.43 -23.05 -9.79
C SER A 114 17.04 -22.48 -9.52
N TRP A 115 16.64 -21.42 -10.22
CA TRP A 115 15.29 -20.83 -10.14
C TRP A 115 14.20 -21.79 -10.64
N GLU A 116 14.49 -22.57 -11.69
CA GLU A 116 13.56 -23.55 -12.25
C GLU A 116 13.21 -24.67 -11.28
N ALA A 117 14.09 -24.96 -10.31
CA ALA A 117 13.90 -26.00 -9.31
C ALA A 117 12.99 -25.56 -8.14
N PHE A 118 12.60 -24.28 -8.06
CA PHE A 118 11.82 -23.79 -6.92
C PHE A 118 10.37 -24.28 -6.97
N SER A 119 9.93 -24.83 -5.85
CA SER A 119 8.55 -25.24 -5.61
C SER A 119 8.12 -24.92 -4.18
N ALA A 120 6.81 -25.03 -3.91
CA ALA A 120 6.27 -24.81 -2.58
C ALA A 120 6.80 -25.84 -1.56
N GLU A 121 7.18 -27.02 -2.02
CA GLU A 121 7.62 -28.16 -1.21
C GLU A 121 9.07 -28.01 -0.75
N ASN A 122 9.96 -27.50 -1.61
CA ASN A 122 11.40 -27.47 -1.34
C ASN A 122 11.95 -26.08 -0.97
N THR A 123 11.26 -25.00 -1.35
CA THR A 123 11.73 -23.63 -1.11
C THR A 123 10.92 -22.96 -0.01
N HIS A 124 11.58 -22.68 1.11
CA HIS A 124 10.98 -22.07 2.29
C HIS A 124 11.61 -20.73 2.60
N ILE A 125 10.83 -19.65 2.47
CA ILE A 125 11.33 -18.28 2.61
C ILE A 125 10.79 -17.66 3.91
N PRO A 126 11.64 -17.31 4.88
CA PRO A 126 11.21 -16.58 6.06
C PRO A 126 10.76 -15.16 5.66
N SER A 127 9.61 -14.72 6.16
CA SER A 127 9.09 -13.38 5.90
C SER A 127 8.44 -12.76 7.14
N PRO A 128 8.77 -11.50 7.47
CA PRO A 128 8.16 -10.80 8.58
C PRO A 128 6.70 -10.41 8.32
N CYS A 129 6.22 -10.47 7.07
CA CYS A 129 4.85 -10.11 6.68
C CYS A 129 3.84 -11.26 6.79
N TYR A 130 4.25 -12.38 7.39
CA TYR A 130 3.38 -13.50 7.72
C TYR A 130 3.47 -13.72 9.22
N ALA A 131 2.33 -14.01 9.85
CA ALA A 131 2.27 -14.28 11.28
C ALA A 131 3.13 -15.49 11.65
N GLU A 132 3.78 -15.46 12.81
CA GLU A 132 4.62 -16.56 13.30
C GLU A 132 3.89 -17.91 13.23
N GLY A 133 4.59 -18.94 12.73
CA GLY A 133 4.04 -20.28 12.54
C GLY A 133 3.17 -20.45 11.29
N MET A 134 2.72 -19.36 10.64
CA MET A 134 2.00 -19.43 9.38
C MET A 134 2.93 -19.90 8.25
N LYS A 135 2.45 -20.85 7.45
CA LYS A 135 3.06 -21.25 6.19
C LYS A 135 2.07 -21.04 5.07
N LYS A 136 2.49 -20.39 3.99
CA LYS A 136 1.62 -20.14 2.84
C LYS A 136 2.40 -20.18 1.54
N ALA A 137 1.92 -20.99 0.60
CA ALA A 137 2.42 -20.97 -0.77
C ALA A 137 2.14 -19.61 -1.42
N ALA A 138 3.13 -19.03 -2.07
CA ALA A 138 3.02 -17.75 -2.73
C ALA A 138 3.85 -17.71 -4.01
N LYS A 139 3.31 -17.01 -5.02
CA LYS A 139 4.05 -16.72 -6.24
C LYS A 139 5.09 -15.64 -5.98
N VAL A 140 6.28 -15.86 -6.53
CA VAL A 140 7.42 -14.96 -6.53
C VAL A 140 7.97 -14.88 -7.95
N SER A 141 8.54 -13.73 -8.28
CA SER A 141 9.14 -13.44 -9.58
C SER A 141 10.39 -12.58 -9.36
N THR A 142 11.53 -13.03 -9.84
CA THR A 142 12.70 -12.18 -10.08
C THR A 142 12.53 -11.66 -11.51
N GLY A 143 12.70 -10.36 -11.75
CA GLY A 143 12.30 -9.71 -13.02
C GLY A 143 12.89 -10.29 -14.33
N MET A 144 13.72 -11.32 -14.25
CA MET A 144 14.36 -12.05 -15.34
C MET A 144 13.78 -13.46 -15.56
N SER A 145 12.82 -13.92 -14.75
CA SER A 145 12.37 -15.31 -14.78
C SER A 145 10.86 -15.45 -14.58
N GLN A 146 10.30 -16.56 -15.09
CA GLN A 146 8.89 -16.86 -14.92
C GLN A 146 8.53 -17.01 -13.44
N ALA A 147 7.33 -16.57 -13.05
CA ALA A 147 6.89 -16.67 -11.66
C ALA A 147 6.91 -18.14 -11.17
N ARG A 148 7.50 -18.36 -10.00
CA ARG A 148 7.56 -19.66 -9.30
C ARG A 148 6.80 -19.59 -7.99
N GLU A 149 6.43 -20.74 -7.47
CA GLU A 149 5.77 -20.85 -6.18
C GLU A 149 6.77 -21.26 -5.11
N VAL A 150 6.74 -20.58 -3.96
CA VAL A 150 7.56 -20.88 -2.79
C VAL A 150 6.69 -20.85 -1.55
N THR A 151 7.09 -21.52 -0.48
CA THR A 151 6.40 -21.43 0.80
C THR A 151 6.96 -20.30 1.64
N MET A 152 6.17 -19.26 1.86
CA MET A 152 6.47 -18.20 2.81
C MET A 152 6.21 -18.70 4.23
N ARG A 153 7.18 -18.48 5.13
CA ARG A 153 7.09 -18.83 6.56
C ARG A 153 7.13 -17.55 7.40
N GLY A 154 6.11 -17.37 8.24
CA GLY A 154 6.05 -16.21 9.13
C GLY A 154 7.09 -16.27 10.24
N THR A 155 7.66 -15.12 10.57
CA THR A 155 8.66 -14.95 11.62
C THR A 155 8.09 -14.20 12.82
N SER A 156 8.79 -14.24 13.95
CA SER A 156 8.47 -13.46 15.16
C SER A 156 8.88 -11.97 15.07
N SER A 157 9.31 -11.50 13.89
CA SER A 157 9.85 -10.14 13.71
C SER A 157 8.79 -9.03 13.76
N GLY A 158 7.53 -9.39 13.53
CA GLY A 158 6.35 -8.53 13.69
C GLY A 158 6.25 -7.32 12.74
N PHE A 159 5.24 -6.49 13.02
CA PHE A 159 4.76 -5.39 12.16
C PHE A 159 5.84 -4.44 11.66
N ARG A 160 6.76 -3.99 12.52
CA ARG A 160 7.80 -3.04 12.11
C ARG A 160 8.81 -3.66 11.14
N ALA A 161 9.03 -4.97 11.18
CA ALA A 161 9.88 -5.64 10.21
C ALA A 161 9.16 -5.80 8.86
N CYS A 162 7.86 -6.14 8.87
CA CYS A 162 7.06 -6.17 7.65
C CYS A 162 6.95 -4.79 7.00
N GLN A 163 6.65 -3.76 7.80
CA GLN A 163 6.53 -2.38 7.34
C GLN A 163 7.80 -1.95 6.57
N ARG A 164 8.99 -2.15 7.13
CA ARG A 164 10.26 -1.81 6.45
C ARG A 164 10.43 -2.53 5.12
N LEU A 165 10.07 -3.81 5.05
CA LEU A 165 10.13 -4.58 3.80
C LEU A 165 9.17 -4.01 2.75
N VAL A 166 7.94 -3.65 3.15
CA VAL A 166 6.95 -3.01 2.28
C VAL A 166 7.42 -1.62 1.84
N GLU A 167 8.03 -0.84 2.73
CA GLU A 167 8.57 0.49 2.41
C GLU A 167 9.69 0.45 1.38
N LEU A 168 10.57 -0.56 1.46
CA LEU A 168 11.58 -0.83 0.43
C LEU A 168 10.94 -1.24 -0.90
N MET A 169 9.92 -2.11 -0.87
CA MET A 169 9.17 -2.51 -2.08
C MET A 169 8.47 -1.31 -2.72
N MET A 170 7.99 -0.36 -1.91
CA MET A 170 7.37 0.88 -2.35
C MET A 170 8.36 1.92 -2.88
N ASP A 171 9.67 1.70 -2.76
CA ASP A 171 10.70 2.64 -3.20
C ASP A 171 10.48 4.05 -2.62
N LYS A 172 10.26 4.11 -1.29
CA LYS A 172 9.94 5.37 -0.59
C LYS A 172 11.09 6.38 -0.56
N ASP A 173 12.32 5.89 -0.72
CA ASP A 173 13.54 6.71 -0.73
C ASP A 173 14.02 7.04 -2.16
N ALA A 174 13.19 6.76 -3.18
CA ALA A 174 13.46 7.10 -4.56
C ALA A 174 13.81 8.58 -4.75
N GLU A 175 14.70 8.86 -5.69
CA GLU A 175 15.06 10.23 -6.06
C GLU A 175 13.82 11.00 -6.55
N CYS A 176 13.52 12.11 -5.87
CA CYS A 176 12.40 12.97 -6.19
C CYS A 176 12.86 14.11 -7.10
N GLN A 177 12.75 13.92 -8.42
CA GLN A 177 13.13 14.92 -9.41
C GLN A 177 12.25 16.18 -9.35
N GLN A 178 11.00 16.03 -8.92
CA GLN A 178 10.05 17.11 -8.80
C GLN A 178 9.29 16.99 -7.49
N ALA A 179 9.73 17.78 -6.51
CA ALA A 179 9.11 17.79 -5.19
C ALA A 179 7.76 18.55 -5.18
N PRO A 180 6.83 18.17 -4.28
CA PRO A 180 6.88 17.00 -3.39
C PRO A 180 6.53 15.69 -4.11
N CYS A 181 7.10 14.57 -3.66
CA CYS A 181 6.80 13.23 -4.16
C CYS A 181 6.08 12.36 -3.11
N SER A 182 5.37 11.34 -3.58
CA SER A 182 4.79 10.27 -2.77
C SER A 182 5.80 9.15 -2.50
N PHE A 183 5.91 8.19 -3.41
CA PHE A 183 6.87 7.08 -3.43
C PHE A 183 7.26 6.79 -4.88
N ALA A 184 8.32 6.00 -5.09
CA ALA A 184 8.87 5.69 -6.42
C ALA A 184 9.17 6.96 -7.26
N GLY A 185 9.57 8.06 -6.61
CA GLY A 185 9.94 9.32 -7.26
C GLY A 185 8.77 10.06 -7.91
N VAL A 186 7.53 9.66 -7.63
CA VAL A 186 6.33 10.22 -8.29
C VAL A 186 5.92 11.52 -7.63
N TYR A 187 5.89 12.62 -8.40
CA TYR A 187 5.32 13.90 -7.96
C TYR A 187 3.87 13.73 -7.47
N GLN A 188 3.58 14.29 -6.29
CA GLN A 188 2.26 14.33 -5.71
C GLN A 188 2.11 15.57 -4.82
N PRO A 189 1.12 16.46 -5.07
CA PRO A 189 0.82 17.56 -4.18
C PRO A 189 0.52 17.07 -2.74
N PRO A 190 0.86 17.85 -1.70
CA PRO A 190 0.70 17.40 -0.32
C PRO A 190 -0.76 17.08 0.04
N LEU A 191 -1.04 15.82 0.38
CA LEU A 191 -2.38 15.39 0.82
C LEU A 191 -2.84 16.11 2.08
N SER A 192 -1.91 16.57 2.93
CA SER A 192 -2.21 17.35 4.14
C SER A 192 -2.98 18.64 3.85
N GLN A 193 -2.90 19.19 2.64
CA GLN A 193 -3.71 20.35 2.24
C GLN A 193 -5.15 19.95 1.92
N VAL A 194 -5.36 18.73 1.43
CA VAL A 194 -6.69 18.15 1.14
C VAL A 194 -7.38 17.75 2.44
N PHE A 195 -6.68 17.02 3.32
CA PHE A 195 -7.21 16.55 4.62
C PHE A 195 -7.75 17.65 5.54
N LYS A 196 -7.31 18.89 5.36
CA LYS A 196 -7.81 20.02 6.16
C LYS A 196 -9.27 20.37 5.84
N HIS A 197 -9.74 20.00 4.65
CA HIS A 197 -10.98 20.53 4.08
C HIS A 197 -11.88 19.46 3.46
N ALA A 198 -11.40 18.22 3.32
CA ALA A 198 -12.15 17.13 2.72
C ALA A 198 -11.73 15.75 3.23
N ASP A 199 -12.66 14.81 3.15
CA ASP A 199 -12.46 13.41 3.51
C ASP A 199 -11.72 12.64 2.40
N ILE A 200 -11.11 11.50 2.78
CA ILE A 200 -10.66 10.48 1.83
C ILE A 200 -11.63 9.32 1.87
N VAL A 201 -12.14 8.96 0.69
CA VAL A 201 -12.94 7.74 0.50
C VAL A 201 -12.04 6.66 -0.10
N ALA A 202 -11.83 5.59 0.68
CA ALA A 202 -11.01 4.45 0.29
C ALA A 202 -11.90 3.29 -0.20
N LEU A 203 -11.70 2.85 -1.44
CA LEU A 203 -12.58 1.93 -2.16
C LEU A 203 -11.96 0.53 -2.34
N SER A 204 -12.77 -0.40 -2.84
CA SER A 204 -12.36 -1.74 -3.28
C SER A 204 -11.64 -2.53 -2.18
N TYR A 205 -10.41 -3.00 -2.40
CA TYR A 205 -9.73 -3.83 -1.41
C TYR A 205 -9.41 -3.11 -0.11
N PHE A 206 -9.44 -1.78 -0.04
CA PHE A 206 -9.43 -1.09 1.25
C PHE A 206 -10.64 -1.52 2.09
N TYR A 207 -11.84 -1.48 1.51
CA TYR A 207 -13.06 -1.94 2.19
C TYR A 207 -13.05 -3.45 2.42
N ASP A 208 -12.81 -4.25 1.37
CA ASP A 208 -12.92 -5.71 1.45
C ASP A 208 -11.94 -6.37 2.43
N ARG A 209 -10.80 -5.71 2.70
CA ARG A 209 -9.79 -6.23 3.64
C ARG A 209 -9.95 -5.72 5.04
N LEU A 210 -10.48 -4.51 5.23
CA LEU A 210 -10.56 -3.90 6.56
C LEU A 210 -11.87 -4.23 7.27
N THR A 211 -12.99 -4.30 6.55
CA THR A 211 -14.31 -4.59 7.13
C THR A 211 -14.37 -5.94 7.85
N PRO A 212 -13.89 -7.07 7.27
CA PRO A 212 -13.90 -8.36 7.97
C PRO A 212 -12.96 -8.42 9.18
N LEU A 213 -12.03 -7.47 9.31
CA LEU A 213 -11.12 -7.35 10.45
C LEU A 213 -11.69 -6.47 11.58
N GLY A 214 -12.93 -5.99 11.43
CA GLY A 214 -13.64 -5.21 12.44
C GLY A 214 -13.28 -3.72 12.43
N LEU A 215 -12.65 -3.22 11.36
CA LEU A 215 -12.51 -1.78 11.17
C LEU A 215 -13.80 -1.23 10.57
N GLY A 216 -14.38 -0.22 11.21
CA GLY A 216 -15.64 0.40 10.77
C GLY A 216 -15.51 1.13 9.43
N PRO A 217 -16.62 1.64 8.88
CA PRO A 217 -16.63 2.39 7.62
C PRO A 217 -15.86 3.72 7.69
N THR A 218 -15.60 4.21 8.90
CA THR A 218 -14.77 5.39 9.17
C THR A 218 -13.73 5.00 10.20
N PHE A 219 -12.48 5.37 9.94
CA PHE A 219 -11.35 5.06 10.79
C PHE A 219 -10.20 6.04 10.56
N THR A 220 -9.28 6.09 11.51
CA THR A 220 -8.03 6.83 11.44
C THR A 220 -6.89 5.92 10.99
N VAL A 221 -5.85 6.52 10.40
CA VAL A 221 -4.61 5.79 10.05
C VAL A 221 -4.00 5.10 11.28
N LYS A 222 -4.15 5.72 12.47
CA LYS A 222 -3.67 5.16 13.75
C LYS A 222 -4.43 3.88 14.14
N GLU A 223 -5.75 3.84 13.96
CA GLU A 223 -6.54 2.63 14.24
C GLU A 223 -6.19 1.49 13.28
N LEU A 224 -5.93 1.83 12.01
CA LEU A 224 -5.44 0.86 11.03
C LEU A 224 -4.06 0.30 11.42
N GLU A 225 -3.12 1.15 11.84
CA GLU A 225 -1.80 0.73 12.32
C GLU A 225 -1.93 -0.19 13.55
N GLN A 226 -2.76 0.19 14.53
CA GLN A 226 -3.01 -0.63 15.72
C GLN A 226 -3.66 -1.98 15.37
N LEU A 227 -4.55 -2.02 14.38
CA LEU A 227 -5.12 -3.26 13.89
C LEU A 227 -4.03 -4.17 13.30
N ALA A 228 -3.17 -3.64 12.42
CA ALA A 228 -2.07 -4.39 11.83
C ALA A 228 -1.07 -4.90 12.89
N GLU A 229 -0.67 -4.04 13.84
CA GLU A 229 0.19 -4.42 14.96
C GLU A 229 -0.41 -5.54 15.81
N ARG A 230 -1.73 -5.58 16.00
CA ARG A 230 -2.40 -6.66 16.75
C ARG A 230 -2.42 -7.99 15.98
N LEU A 231 -2.59 -7.95 14.66
CA LEU A 231 -2.69 -9.15 13.83
C LEU A 231 -1.35 -9.88 13.68
N GLU A 232 -0.24 -9.15 13.75
CA GLU A 232 1.11 -9.71 13.65
C GLU A 232 1.74 -10.07 15.00
N ARG A 233 0.99 -9.99 16.11
CA ARG A 233 1.49 -10.46 17.40
C ARG A 233 1.54 -11.99 17.43
N PRO A 234 2.63 -12.57 17.97
CA PRO A 234 2.65 -13.98 18.28
C PRO A 234 1.54 -14.31 19.27
N ARG A 235 0.83 -15.40 18.99
CA ARG A 235 -0.22 -15.93 19.86
C ARG A 235 0.37 -16.99 20.77
N ASP A 236 -0.10 -17.06 22.00
CA ASP A 236 0.20 -18.17 22.89
C ASP A 236 -0.44 -19.48 22.37
N GLN A 237 -0.08 -20.62 22.99
CA GLN A 237 -0.65 -21.93 22.63
C GLN A 237 -2.19 -22.02 22.82
N GLY A 238 -2.81 -21.02 23.47
CA GLY A 238 -4.26 -20.88 23.65
C GLY A 238 -4.91 -19.86 22.70
N GLY A 239 -4.17 -19.30 21.73
CA GLY A 239 -4.69 -18.38 20.73
C GLY A 239 -4.86 -16.92 21.20
N ARG A 240 -4.39 -16.55 22.40
CA ARG A 240 -4.39 -15.16 22.87
C ARG A 240 -3.12 -14.43 22.41
N ALA A 241 -3.27 -13.16 22.02
CA ALA A 241 -2.11 -12.34 21.69
C ALA A 241 -1.21 -12.19 22.93
N LEU A 242 0.07 -12.52 22.81
CA LEU A 242 1.04 -12.30 23.89
C LEU A 242 1.08 -10.78 24.21
N SER A 243 0.86 -10.43 25.46
CA SER A 243 1.03 -9.05 25.94
C SER A 243 2.50 -8.65 25.80
N ARG A 244 2.77 -7.41 25.36
CA ARG A 244 4.12 -6.84 25.49
C ARG A 244 4.58 -6.99 26.95
N PRO A 245 5.85 -7.32 27.23
CA PRO A 245 6.39 -7.03 28.54
C PRO A 245 6.30 -5.52 28.69
N THR A 246 5.44 -5.05 29.59
CA THR A 246 5.52 -3.71 30.12
C THR A 246 6.82 -3.66 30.89
N SER A 247 7.91 -3.23 30.24
CA SER A 247 9.06 -2.69 30.95
C SER A 247 8.64 -1.35 31.55
N SER A 248 7.82 -1.41 32.60
CA SER A 248 7.74 -0.34 33.58
C SER A 248 9.08 -0.35 34.31
N CYS A 249 10.05 0.41 33.79
CA CYS A 249 11.03 1.00 34.69
C CYS A 249 10.26 1.99 35.58
N GLN A 250 9.74 1.49 36.70
CA GLN A 250 9.55 2.33 37.87
C GLN A 250 10.95 2.71 38.35
N MET A 251 11.43 3.88 37.93
CA MET A 251 12.34 4.63 38.78
C MET A 251 11.46 5.48 39.68
N GLY A 252 11.22 4.96 40.89
CA GLY A 252 10.92 5.82 42.02
C GLY A 252 12.18 6.59 42.37
N VAL A 253 12.04 7.90 42.53
CA VAL A 253 12.94 8.69 43.35
C VAL A 253 12.05 9.61 44.17
N VAL A 254 12.38 9.66 45.47
CA VAL A 254 11.81 10.50 46.52
C VAL A 254 11.84 11.97 46.12
#